data_AF-A0A934LJ06-F1
#
_entry.id   AF-A0A934LJ06-F1
#
_cell.length_a   1.000
_cell.length_b   1.000
_cell.length_c   1.000
_cell.angle_alpha   90.00
_cell.angle_beta   90.00
_cell.angle_gamma   90.00
#
_symmetry.space_group_name_H-M   'P 1'
#
loop_
_entity.id
_entity.type
_entity.pdbx_description
1 polymer ?
#
loop_
_entity_poly.entity_id
_entity_poly.type
_entity_poly.pdbx_seq_one_letter_code
_entity_poly.pdbx_strand_id
1 'polypeptide(L)'
;MAGKAKKTRLEKAQALLDQMDAEELAALQQAIETHLTASNTPSPANKGGQVGIAQPSTASGHIELKMINGCGPYKYKRVLVGGRLKSVYIGKATQADIKKYGVKKGRGTTKT
;
A
#
# COMPACT_ATOMS: atom_id res chain seq x y z
N MET A 1 -18.20 16.33 -38.88
CA MET A 1 -18.43 14.97 -38.34
C MET A 1 -17.88 14.93 -36.92
N ALA A 2 -18.71 14.70 -35.91
CA ALA A 2 -18.30 14.72 -34.51
C ALA A 2 -17.70 13.36 -34.10
N GLY A 3 -16.43 13.34 -33.66
CA GLY A 3 -15.79 12.13 -33.14
C GLY A 3 -16.38 11.74 -31.79
N LYS A 4 -16.88 10.51 -31.66
CA LYS A 4 -17.39 9.99 -30.38
C LYS A 4 -16.23 9.82 -29.39
N ALA A 5 -16.32 10.49 -28.24
CA ALA A 5 -15.37 10.29 -27.14
C ALA A 5 -15.42 8.84 -26.63
N LYS A 6 -14.26 8.22 -26.43
CA LYS A 6 -14.16 6.86 -25.88
C LYS A 6 -14.44 6.92 -24.38
N LYS A 7 -15.46 6.19 -23.90
CA LYS A 7 -15.77 6.07 -22.46
C LYS A 7 -14.56 5.54 -21.69
N THR A 8 -14.29 6.15 -20.55
CA THR A 8 -13.24 5.74 -19.60
C THR A 8 -13.56 4.37 -19.00
N ARG A 9 -12.55 3.72 -18.40
CA ARG A 9 -12.74 2.42 -17.72
C ARG A 9 -13.73 2.51 -16.56
N LEU A 10 -13.77 3.66 -15.86
CA LEU A 10 -14.66 3.91 -14.74
C LEU A 10 -16.11 4.08 -15.20
N GLU A 11 -16.36 4.84 -16.27
CA GLU A 11 -17.70 4.99 -16.85
C GLU A 11 -18.26 3.66 -17.38
N LYS A 12 -17.40 2.78 -17.89
CA LYS A 12 -17.81 1.43 -18.30
C LYS A 12 -18.17 0.54 -17.10
N ALA A 13 -17.42 0.64 -16.00
CA ALA A 13 -17.74 -0.09 -14.78
C ALA A 13 -19.06 0.39 -14.16
N GLN A 14 -19.31 1.71 -14.16
CA GLN A 14 -20.57 2.27 -13.67
C GLN A 14 -21.78 1.74 -14.46
N ALA A 15 -21.69 1.73 -15.79
CA ALA A 15 -22.78 1.21 -16.62
C ALA A 15 -23.06 -0.30 -16.43
N LEU A 16 -22.08 -1.08 -15.94
CA LEU A 16 -22.28 -2.47 -15.57
C LEU A 16 -22.96 -2.60 -14.21
N LEU A 17 -22.58 -1.77 -13.23
CA LEU A 17 -23.24 -1.73 -11.92
C LEU A 17 -24.72 -1.35 -12.03
N ASP A 18 -25.06 -0.43 -12.93
CA ASP A 18 -26.45 0.00 -13.15
C ASP A 18 -27.33 -1.11 -13.76
N GLN A 19 -26.73 -2.20 -14.27
CA GLN A 19 -27.43 -3.35 -14.86
C GLN A 19 -27.55 -4.54 -13.90
N MET A 20 -26.85 -4.51 -12.77
CA MET A 20 -26.84 -5.61 -11.80
C MET A 20 -28.06 -5.56 -10.88
N ASP A 21 -28.57 -6.74 -10.52
CA ASP A 21 -29.61 -6.84 -9.51
C ASP A 21 -29.06 -6.74 -8.07
N ALA A 22 -29.96 -6.69 -7.09
CA ALA A 22 -29.59 -6.49 -5.69
C ALA A 22 -28.75 -7.65 -5.11
N GLU A 23 -28.94 -8.87 -5.59
CA GLU A 23 -28.17 -10.04 -5.12
C GLU A 23 -26.76 -10.00 -5.72
N GLU A 24 -26.65 -9.68 -7.01
CA GLU A 24 -25.38 -9.50 -7.69
C GLU A 24 -24.54 -8.37 -7.08
N LEU A 25 -25.18 -7.24 -6.72
CA LEU A 25 -24.51 -6.13 -6.04
C LEU A 25 -24.02 -6.53 -4.64
N ALA A 26 -24.79 -7.33 -3.90
CA ALA A 26 -24.38 -7.86 -2.60
C ALA A 26 -23.19 -8.82 -2.71
N ALA A 27 -23.17 -9.69 -3.71
CA ALA A 27 -22.05 -10.58 -3.98
C ALA A 27 -20.78 -9.80 -4.36
N LEU A 28 -20.90 -8.76 -5.19
CA LEU A 28 -19.80 -7.89 -5.55
C LEU A 28 -19.24 -7.13 -4.33
N GLN A 29 -20.11 -6.65 -3.44
CA GLN A 29 -19.70 -6.01 -2.19
C GLN A 29 -18.87 -6.95 -1.32
N GLN A 30 -19.31 -8.20 -1.13
CA GLN A 30 -18.54 -9.20 -0.36
C GLN A 30 -17.19 -9.52 -1.01
N ALA A 31 -17.14 -9.61 -2.35
CA ALA A 31 -15.89 -9.85 -3.06
C ALA A 31 -14.90 -8.69 -2.88
N ILE A 32 -15.37 -7.44 -2.96
CA ILE A 32 -14.54 -6.25 -2.73
C ILE A 32 -14.03 -6.23 -1.29
N GLU A 33 -14.89 -6.50 -0.31
CA GLU A 33 -14.52 -6.55 1.10
C GLU A 33 -13.47 -7.64 1.38
N THR A 34 -13.63 -8.83 0.77
CA THR A 34 -12.65 -9.91 0.84
C THR A 34 -11.29 -9.49 0.27
N HIS A 35 -11.27 -8.77 -0.85
CA HIS A 35 -10.03 -8.26 -1.44
C HIS A 35 -9.38 -7.15 -0.60
N LEU A 36 -10.17 -6.28 0.03
CA LEU A 36 -9.68 -5.21 0.92
C LEU A 36 -9.18 -5.75 2.26
N THR A 37 -9.76 -6.83 2.77
CA THR A 37 -9.33 -7.47 4.02
C THR A 37 -8.10 -8.36 3.82
N ALA A 38 -8.04 -9.13 2.72
CA ALA A 38 -6.85 -9.92 2.36
C ALA A 38 -5.60 -9.06 2.10
N SER A 39 -5.78 -7.78 1.75
CA SER A 39 -4.68 -6.82 1.60
C SER A 39 -4.26 -6.16 2.93
N ASN A 40 -4.99 -6.39 4.04
CA ASN A 40 -4.74 -5.83 5.37
C ASN A 40 -4.45 -6.87 6.46
N THR A 41 -4.32 -8.16 6.13
CA THR A 41 -3.97 -9.20 7.10
C THR A 41 -2.50 -9.10 7.52
N PRO A 42 -2.18 -8.86 8.82
CA PRO A 42 -0.83 -9.06 9.32
C PRO A 42 -0.56 -10.57 9.37
N SER A 43 0.17 -11.07 8.37
CA SER A 43 0.64 -12.47 8.34
C SER A 43 1.46 -12.77 9.61
N PRO A 44 1.16 -13.84 10.37
CA PRO A 44 2.04 -14.32 11.40
C PRO A 44 3.34 -14.79 10.75
N ALA A 45 4.46 -14.50 11.41
CA ALA A 45 5.81 -14.78 10.94
C ALA A 45 5.97 -16.26 10.58
N ASN A 46 6.33 -16.56 9.33
CA ASN A 46 6.88 -17.87 8.99
C ASN A 46 8.17 -17.72 8.20
N LYS A 47 9.26 -18.21 8.81
CA LYS A 47 10.58 -18.34 8.20
C LYS A 47 10.52 -19.49 7.20
N GLY A 48 10.79 -19.23 5.93
CA GLY A 48 11.00 -20.30 4.95
C GLY A 48 11.23 -19.73 3.56
N GLY A 49 12.45 -19.89 3.05
CA GLY A 49 12.75 -19.56 1.66
C GLY A 49 12.04 -20.51 0.71
N GLN A 50 11.44 -19.98 -0.35
CA GLN A 50 11.10 -20.78 -1.51
C GLN A 50 11.16 -19.92 -2.78
N VAL A 51 11.83 -20.49 -3.78
CA VAL A 51 12.07 -19.96 -5.12
C VAL A 51 10.83 -20.22 -5.96
N GLY A 52 10.27 -19.20 -6.62
CA GLY A 52 9.13 -19.40 -7.52
C GLY A 52 8.52 -18.12 -8.08
N ILE A 53 8.65 -17.98 -9.41
CA ILE A 53 7.78 -17.28 -10.37
C ILE A 53 7.39 -15.83 -10.02
N ALA A 54 7.87 -14.89 -10.85
CA ALA A 54 7.55 -13.47 -10.79
C ALA A 54 6.05 -13.19 -10.98
N GLN A 55 5.27 -13.31 -9.91
CA GLN A 55 4.05 -12.53 -9.74
C GLN A 55 4.44 -11.05 -9.58
N PRO A 56 3.68 -10.09 -10.14
CA PRO A 56 3.85 -8.69 -9.79
C PRO A 56 3.55 -8.59 -8.30
N SER A 57 4.61 -8.59 -7.50
CA SER A 57 4.52 -8.58 -6.05
C SER A 57 3.63 -7.40 -5.67
N THR A 58 2.57 -7.69 -4.95
CA THR A 58 1.95 -6.81 -3.95
C THR A 58 2.98 -6.51 -2.85
N ALA A 59 4.16 -6.01 -3.25
CA ALA A 59 5.25 -5.61 -2.39
C ALA A 59 4.77 -4.38 -1.63
N SER A 60 4.06 -4.66 -0.55
CA SER A 60 3.61 -3.73 0.46
C SER A 60 4.86 -3.17 1.12
N GLY A 61 5.45 -2.18 0.48
CA GLY A 61 6.59 -1.46 1.01
C GLY A 61 6.17 -0.63 2.21
N HIS A 62 6.96 -0.64 3.28
CA HIS A 62 6.67 0.16 4.47
C HIS A 62 7.27 1.57 4.36
N ILE A 63 6.69 2.52 5.09
CA ILE A 63 7.19 3.89 5.19
C ILE A 63 8.20 3.98 6.34
N GLU A 64 9.38 4.53 6.05
CA GLU A 64 10.43 4.82 7.03
C GLU A 64 10.64 6.34 7.11
N LEU A 65 10.75 6.86 8.34
CA LEU A 65 11.12 8.24 8.59
C LEU A 65 12.63 8.34 8.85
N LYS A 66 13.34 9.17 8.07
CA LYS A 66 14.80 9.33 8.19
C LYS A 66 15.18 10.80 8.36
N MET A 67 16.14 11.05 9.25
CA MET A 67 16.85 12.32 9.35
C MET A 67 18.04 12.29 8.39
N ILE A 68 18.24 13.34 7.60
CA ILE A 68 19.38 13.44 6.68
C ILE A 68 20.15 14.71 7.07
N ASN A 69 21.40 14.56 7.50
CA ASN A 69 22.28 15.66 7.92
C ASN A 69 21.65 16.61 8.96
N GLY A 70 20.91 16.06 9.93
CA GLY A 70 20.22 16.86 10.96
C GLY A 70 18.95 17.57 10.48
N CYS A 71 18.60 17.46 9.19
CA CYS A 71 17.38 17.99 8.60
C CYS A 71 16.35 16.87 8.41
N GLY A 72 15.06 17.21 8.46
CA GLY A 72 13.96 16.23 8.37
C GLY A 72 13.37 15.93 9.75
N PRO A 73 12.33 15.07 9.88
CA PRO A 73 12.26 13.77 9.22
C PRO A 73 11.68 13.78 7.82
N TYR A 74 12.22 12.90 6.98
CA TYR A 74 11.83 12.68 5.60
C TYR A 74 11.20 11.30 5.45
N LYS A 75 10.16 11.20 4.62
CA LYS A 75 9.44 9.95 4.32
C LYS A 75 10.11 9.23 3.17
N TYR A 76 10.41 7.96 3.40
CA TYR A 76 10.89 7.03 2.37
C TYR A 76 10.02 5.78 2.31
N LYS A 77 9.69 5.32 1.11
CA LYS A 77 9.04 4.02 0.89
C LYS A 77 10.13 2.98 0.68
N ARG A 78 10.17 1.93 1.51
CA ARG A 78 11.05 0.79 1.30
C ARG A 78 10.33 -0.27 0.49
N VAL A 79 10.77 -0.49 -0.75
CA VAL A 79 10.19 -1.50 -1.67
C VAL A 79 11.25 -2.51 -2.08
N LEU A 80 10.87 -3.78 -2.14
CA LEU A 80 11.71 -4.82 -2.72
C LEU A 80 11.53 -4.79 -4.25
N VAL A 81 12.59 -4.44 -4.97
CA VAL A 81 12.58 -4.36 -6.44
C VAL A 81 13.74 -5.20 -6.97
N GLY A 82 13.43 -6.29 -7.67
CA GLY A 82 14.45 -7.20 -8.22
C GLY A 82 15.34 -7.81 -7.13
N GLY A 83 14.76 -8.19 -5.98
CA GLY A 83 15.50 -8.78 -4.86
C GLY A 83 16.34 -7.81 -4.03
N ARG A 84 16.31 -6.50 -4.33
CA ARG A 84 17.03 -5.46 -3.58
C ARG A 84 16.05 -4.50 -2.91
N LEU A 85 16.30 -4.15 -1.65
CA LEU A 85 15.53 -3.13 -0.94
C LEU A 85 15.92 -1.74 -1.45
N LYS A 86 15.00 -1.09 -2.14
CA LYS A 86 15.14 0.30 -2.59
C LYS A 86 14.39 1.25 -1.65
N SER A 87 14.99 2.41 -1.38
CA SER A 87 14.36 3.49 -0.65
C SER A 87 13.96 4.58 -1.62
N VAL A 88 12.66 4.87 -1.73
CA VAL A 88 12.14 5.92 -2.62
C VAL A 88 11.69 7.09 -1.76
N TYR A 89 12.24 8.28 -2.01
CA TYR A 89 11.84 9.50 -1.31
C TYR A 89 10.42 9.90 -1.68
N ILE A 90 9.58 10.16 -0.68
CA ILE A 90 8.18 10.56 -0.85
C ILE A 90 7.99 12.04 -0.53
N GLY A 91 8.75 12.58 0.42
CA GLY A 91 8.62 13.99 0.83
C GLY A 91 9.04 14.24 2.28
N LYS A 92 8.85 15.48 2.73
CA LYS A 92 8.99 15.84 4.15
C LYS A 92 7.88 15.16 4.96
N ALA A 93 8.21 14.71 6.17
CA ALA A 93 7.22 14.17 7.08
C ALA A 93 6.43 15.30 7.75
N THR A 94 5.12 15.11 7.89
CA THR A 94 4.25 15.98 8.69
C THR A 94 4.18 15.48 10.13
N GLN A 95 3.62 16.28 11.04
CA GLN A 95 3.42 15.87 12.43
C GLN A 95 2.55 14.60 12.55
N ALA A 96 1.54 14.45 11.68
CA ALA A 96 0.71 13.27 11.62
C ALA A 96 1.50 12.02 11.18
N ASP A 97 2.41 12.19 10.21
CA ASP A 97 3.30 11.11 9.77
C ASP A 97 4.27 10.70 10.87
N ILE A 98 4.81 11.66 11.63
CA ILE A 98 5.68 11.39 12.78
C ILE A 98 4.90 10.65 13.86
N LYS A 99 3.63 10.99 14.11
CA LYS A 99 2.80 10.25 15.07
C LYS A 99 2.47 8.83 14.61
N LYS A 100 2.27 8.65 13.30
CA LYS A 100 1.83 7.38 12.69
C LYS A 100 2.98 6.40 12.43
N TYR A 101 4.10 6.91 11.91
CA TYR A 101 5.25 6.13 11.46
C TYR A 101 6.51 6.38 12.29
N GLY A 102 6.49 7.40 13.15
CA GLY A 102 7.58 7.60 14.11
C GLY A 102 7.64 6.43 15.05
N VAL A 103 8.82 5.81 15.13
CA VAL A 103 9.12 4.78 16.11
C VAL A 103 8.86 5.40 17.48
N LYS A 104 7.87 4.90 18.23
CA LYS A 104 7.76 5.16 19.68
C LYS A 104 9.10 4.69 20.25
N LYS A 105 9.97 5.64 20.61
CA LYS A 105 11.16 5.33 21.40
C LYS A 105 10.65 4.75 22.73
N GLY A 106 10.54 3.42 22.79
CA GLY A 106 10.62 2.73 24.06
C GLY A 106 11.89 3.22 24.74
N ARG A 107 11.73 3.66 25.99
CA ARG A 107 12.77 4.17 26.88
C ARG A 107 14.14 3.58 26.54
N GLY A 108 15.02 4.39 25.97
CA GLY A 108 16.44 4.09 25.96
C GLY A 108 16.89 4.09 27.40
N THR A 109 17.18 2.92 27.95
CA THR A 109 18.08 2.81 29.09
C THR A 109 19.40 3.43 28.66
N THR A 110 19.74 4.52 29.33
CA THR A 110 21.05 5.15 29.37
C THR A 110 22.10 4.05 29.57
N LYS A 111 22.97 3.83 28.58
CA LYS A 111 24.29 3.26 28.85
C LYS A 111 25.13 4.39 29.43
N THR A 112 25.49 4.24 30.69
CA THR A 112 26.61 4.92 31.35
C THR A 112 27.64 3.83 31.62
#